data_AF-A0A669CUV1-F1
#
_entry.id   AF-A0A669CUV1-F1
#
_cell.length_a   1.000
_cell.length_b   1.000
_cell.length_c   1.000
_cell.angle_alpha   90.00
_cell.angle_beta   90.00
_cell.angle_gamma   90.00
#
_symmetry.space_group_name_H-M   'P 1'
#
loop_
_entity.id
_entity.type
_entity.pdbx_description
1 polymer ?
#
loop_
_entity_poly.entity_id
_entity_poly.type
_entity_poly.pdbx_seq_one_letter_code
_entity_poly.pdbx_strand_id
1 'polypeptide(L)'
;MSFLNDAIPAGQQPTDPSTMDEFDGLTPSETVKRVSDSLGCSPTSAEVAAYFDKQDKLRHLREEFLVPKITELPPSDLSLVSGAKECIYFSGNSLGLQPKNVKKYLEEELEKWAKIAIHGHTMGARPWAWAENNIEELMAKVVGAKTEEVALMNGLTVNLHLLLLSFYKPTETRHKILLENKAFPSDHYAVESQIRLRGLDPKDSMLLLSPKPGEDTLKTEDILEVIEKQGDSIAVVMFSGVQYYTGQLFDMARITEAGQRKYINSGAGGLAGAFIHEKHKHTIKPTLMGWWGHDLKSRFQMTNVMELQPGVSGFRLSNQPFLLVCPLQASLELYYVYDICATLKLHVCC
;
A
#
# COMPACT_ATOMS: atom_id res chain seq x y z
N MET A 1 -8.08 23.70 -10.86
CA MET A 1 -7.05 24.74 -10.59
C MET A 1 -7.42 25.44 -9.29
N SER A 2 -6.40 25.83 -8.51
CA SER A 2 -6.46 26.60 -7.24
C SER A 2 -7.41 26.12 -6.13
N PHE A 3 -6.97 25.13 -5.33
CA PHE A 3 -7.51 24.85 -3.98
C PHE A 3 -6.39 24.50 -2.98
N LEU A 4 -5.32 25.31 -2.97
CA LEU A 4 -4.20 25.25 -2.00
C LEU A 4 -4.00 26.59 -1.27
N ASN A 5 -5.01 27.46 -1.27
CA ASN A 5 -4.86 28.89 -0.94
C ASN A 5 -5.47 29.34 0.40
N ASP A 6 -5.82 28.42 1.30
CA ASP A 6 -6.18 28.76 2.68
C ASP A 6 -4.99 28.53 3.63
N ALA A 7 -4.11 29.55 3.64
CA ALA A 7 -3.12 29.91 4.65
C ALA A 7 -2.74 28.86 5.72
N ILE A 8 -1.80 27.97 5.37
CA ILE A 8 -0.86 27.41 6.35
C ILE A 8 0.13 28.54 6.70
N PRO A 9 0.38 28.87 7.99
CA PRO A 9 1.43 29.82 8.34
C PRO A 9 2.77 29.31 7.83
N ALA A 10 3.51 30.15 7.09
CA ALA A 10 4.86 29.84 6.65
C ALA A 10 5.81 29.81 7.85
N GLY A 11 5.79 28.69 8.58
CA GLY A 11 6.78 28.37 9.58
C GLY A 11 8.14 28.28 8.91
N GLN A 12 9.04 29.19 9.26
CA GLN A 12 10.45 29.10 8.85
C GLN A 12 10.97 27.74 9.32
N GLN A 13 11.39 26.88 8.39
CA GLN A 13 12.21 25.72 8.74
C GLN A 13 13.47 26.25 9.46
N PRO A 14 13.76 25.85 10.70
CA PRO A 14 15.10 25.96 11.23
C PRO A 14 15.92 24.90 10.49
N THR A 15 16.56 25.30 9.38
CA THR A 15 17.58 24.48 8.73
C THR A 15 18.83 24.50 9.62
N ASP A 16 18.82 23.69 10.68
CA ASP A 16 20.04 23.20 11.30
C ASP A 16 20.49 21.95 10.52
N PRO A 17 21.55 22.01 9.69
CA PRO A 17 21.90 20.91 8.80
C PRO A 17 22.69 19.78 9.48
N SER A 18 22.97 19.86 10.79
CA SER A 18 24.21 19.28 11.33
C SER A 18 24.15 17.94 12.09
N THR A 19 22.99 17.31 12.32
CA THR A 19 22.89 16.16 13.27
C THR A 19 22.50 14.78 12.72
N MET A 20 21.93 14.67 11.50
CA MET A 20 21.60 13.36 10.91
C MET A 20 22.56 12.93 9.79
N ASP A 21 23.13 13.87 9.05
CA ASP A 21 24.20 13.63 8.07
C ASP A 21 25.45 13.00 8.73
N GLU A 22 25.63 13.16 10.04
CA GLU A 22 26.74 12.56 10.80
C GLU A 22 26.75 11.01 10.73
N PHE A 23 25.58 10.39 10.53
CA PHE A 23 25.40 8.93 10.52
C PHE A 23 25.20 8.35 9.11
N ASP A 24 25.28 9.16 8.05
CA ASP A 24 25.11 8.66 6.69
C ASP A 24 26.21 7.66 6.30
N GLY A 25 25.80 6.55 5.69
CA GLY A 25 26.67 5.43 5.33
C GLY A 25 26.98 4.43 6.46
N LEU A 26 26.55 4.68 7.71
CA LEU A 26 26.68 3.72 8.81
C LEU A 26 25.52 2.71 8.82
N THR A 27 25.80 1.48 9.26
CA THR A 27 24.74 0.53 9.63
C THR A 27 24.06 0.96 10.94
N PRO A 28 22.81 0.51 11.22
CA PRO A 28 22.15 0.81 12.49
C PRO A 28 22.95 0.40 13.73
N SER A 29 23.71 -0.70 13.65
CA SER A 29 24.57 -1.18 14.74
C SER A 29 25.75 -0.23 15.02
N GLU A 30 26.40 0.25 13.96
CA GLU A 30 27.49 1.23 14.06
C GLU A 30 26.98 2.59 14.55
N THR A 31 25.80 3.02 14.11
CA THR A 31 25.13 4.23 14.58
C THR A 31 24.80 4.17 16.07
N VAL A 32 24.19 3.07 16.53
CA VAL A 32 23.92 2.82 17.96
C VAL A 32 25.22 2.82 18.78
N LYS A 33 26.27 2.16 18.28
CA LYS A 33 27.58 2.15 18.96
C LYS A 33 28.19 3.55 19.05
N ARG A 34 28.21 4.32 17.95
CA ARG A 34 28.77 5.67 17.91
C ARG A 34 28.06 6.64 18.88
N VAL A 35 26.73 6.55 18.96
CA VAL A 35 25.94 7.31 19.95
C VAL A 35 26.27 6.84 21.37
N SER A 36 26.39 5.54 21.60
CA SER A 36 26.77 5.01 22.92
C SER A 36 28.15 5.48 23.37
N ASP A 37 29.14 5.44 22.48
CA ASP A 37 30.51 5.88 22.73
C ASP A 37 30.56 7.39 23.03
N SER A 38 29.73 8.21 22.34
CA SER A 38 29.66 9.66 22.58
C SER A 38 28.93 10.04 23.87
N LEU A 39 27.98 9.21 24.34
CA LEU A 39 27.29 9.36 25.62
C LEU A 39 28.07 8.76 26.81
N GLY A 40 29.11 7.95 26.55
CA GLY A 40 29.88 7.26 27.59
C GLY A 40 29.11 6.15 28.30
N CYS A 41 28.08 5.59 27.66
CA CYS A 41 27.16 4.59 28.24
C CYS A 41 27.28 3.22 27.53
N SER A 42 26.45 2.25 27.95
CA SER A 42 26.27 0.98 27.22
C SER A 42 25.41 1.18 25.96
N PRO A 43 25.64 0.45 24.85
CA PRO A 43 24.78 0.50 23.66
C PRO A 43 23.33 0.06 23.92
N THR A 44 23.11 -0.64 25.04
CA THR A 44 21.80 -1.08 25.53
C THR A 44 21.20 -0.17 26.60
N SER A 45 21.80 1.00 26.88
CA SER A 45 21.27 1.97 27.84
C SER A 45 20.02 2.67 27.31
N ALA A 46 19.07 2.96 28.21
CA ALA A 46 17.90 3.79 27.89
C ALA A 46 18.29 5.22 27.44
N GLU A 47 19.49 5.69 27.80
CA GLU A 47 20.05 6.98 27.37
C GLU A 47 20.26 7.03 25.85
N VAL A 48 20.64 5.90 25.24
CA VAL A 48 20.82 5.78 23.78
C VAL A 48 19.48 5.91 23.06
N ALA A 49 18.44 5.25 23.57
CA ALA A 49 17.08 5.37 23.04
C ALA A 49 16.55 6.81 23.19
N ALA A 50 16.72 7.42 24.37
CA ALA A 50 16.31 8.80 24.64
C ALA A 50 17.07 9.83 23.76
N TYR A 51 18.32 9.55 23.38
CA TYR A 51 19.04 10.35 22.40
C TYR A 51 18.39 10.25 21.01
N PHE A 52 18.09 9.04 20.53
CA PHE A 52 17.43 8.88 19.22
C PHE A 52 16.03 9.50 19.21
N ASP A 53 15.21 9.30 20.24
CA ASP A 53 13.92 9.98 20.40
C ASP A 53 14.06 11.51 20.38
N LYS A 54 15.14 12.06 20.95
CA LYS A 54 15.39 13.50 20.96
C LYS A 54 15.73 14.04 19.55
N GLN A 55 16.53 13.29 18.78
CA GLN A 55 16.97 13.67 17.43
C GLN A 55 15.97 13.33 16.33
N ASP A 56 14.98 12.47 16.59
CA ASP A 56 13.97 12.10 15.60
C ASP A 56 13.13 13.31 15.17
N LYS A 57 13.33 13.71 13.91
CA LYS A 57 12.59 14.78 13.23
C LYS A 57 11.11 14.43 13.08
N LEU A 58 10.75 13.14 13.04
CA LEU A 58 9.38 12.65 12.91
C LEU A 58 8.66 12.45 14.26
N ARG A 59 9.31 12.67 15.41
CA ARG A 59 8.72 12.39 16.75
C ARG A 59 7.33 13.01 16.93
N HIS A 60 7.14 14.22 16.40
CA HIS A 60 5.89 14.96 16.49
C HIS A 60 4.71 14.24 15.81
N LEU A 61 4.95 13.40 14.79
CA LEU A 61 3.91 12.61 14.13
C LEU A 61 3.23 11.61 15.05
N ARG A 62 3.90 11.17 16.13
CA ARG A 62 3.29 10.34 17.17
C ARG A 62 2.07 11.02 17.79
N GLU A 63 2.05 12.36 17.84
CA GLU A 63 0.94 13.14 18.36
C GLU A 63 -0.26 13.19 17.40
N GLU A 64 -0.14 12.74 16.15
CA GLU A 64 -1.26 12.67 15.19
C GLU A 64 -2.09 11.37 15.29
N PHE A 65 -1.65 10.41 16.12
CA PHE A 65 -2.31 9.12 16.31
C PHE A 65 -3.01 8.99 17.67
N LEU A 66 -4.00 8.11 17.73
CA LEU A 66 -4.62 7.66 18.97
C LEU A 66 -3.93 6.38 19.45
N VAL A 67 -3.04 6.52 20.44
CA VAL A 67 -2.33 5.38 21.07
C VAL A 67 -3.17 4.87 22.27
N PRO A 68 -3.54 3.57 22.33
CA PRO A 68 -4.28 3.01 23.46
C PRO A 68 -3.49 3.09 24.77
N LYS A 69 -4.19 3.25 25.90
CA LYS A 69 -3.60 3.06 27.24
C LYS A 69 -3.59 1.59 27.62
N ILE A 70 -2.65 1.21 28.49
CA ILE A 70 -2.55 -0.16 29.00
C ILE A 70 -3.84 -0.61 29.71
N THR A 71 -4.54 0.26 30.43
CA THR A 71 -5.87 -0.06 31.02
C THR A 71 -6.95 -0.40 30.01
N GLU A 72 -6.81 -0.01 28.74
CA GLU A 72 -7.83 -0.19 27.70
C GLU A 72 -7.60 -1.48 26.90
N LEU A 73 -6.48 -2.18 27.12
CA LEU A 73 -6.08 -3.38 26.38
C LEU A 73 -6.35 -4.69 27.16
N PRO A 74 -7.08 -5.65 26.55
CA PRO A 74 -7.17 -7.02 27.07
C PRO A 74 -5.90 -7.84 26.76
N PRO A 75 -5.42 -8.72 27.65
CA PRO A 75 -5.60 -8.77 29.10
C PRO A 75 -4.34 -8.24 29.80
N SER A 76 -4.26 -6.94 30.09
CA SER A 76 -3.11 -6.36 30.79
C SER A 76 -3.12 -6.69 32.30
N ASP A 77 -2.06 -7.31 32.81
CA ASP A 77 -1.86 -7.51 34.25
C ASP A 77 -1.38 -6.19 34.90
N LEU A 78 -2.34 -5.46 35.48
CA LEU A 78 -2.09 -4.17 36.13
C LEU A 78 -1.28 -4.27 37.43
N SER A 79 -0.94 -5.47 37.91
CA SER A 79 0.05 -5.64 38.99
C SER A 79 1.49 -5.47 38.50
N LEU A 80 1.74 -5.71 37.20
CA LEU A 80 3.05 -5.63 36.56
C LEU A 80 3.29 -4.30 35.84
N VAL A 81 2.23 -3.63 35.36
CA VAL A 81 2.33 -2.43 34.53
C VAL A 81 1.40 -1.30 34.99
N SER A 82 1.92 -0.07 34.96
CA SER A 82 1.13 1.13 35.25
C SER A 82 0.13 1.40 34.12
N GLY A 83 -1.14 1.11 34.39
CA GLY A 83 -2.22 1.21 33.40
C GLY A 83 -2.42 2.59 32.75
N ALA A 84 -1.96 3.67 33.41
CA ALA A 84 -2.07 5.04 32.91
C ALA A 84 -1.12 5.35 31.74
N LYS A 85 -0.11 4.51 31.50
CA LYS A 85 0.82 4.65 30.37
C LYS A 85 0.13 4.22 29.06
N GLU A 86 0.58 4.82 27.96
CA GLU A 86 0.33 4.31 26.62
C GLU A 86 0.98 2.93 26.44
N CYS A 87 0.41 2.11 25.55
CA CYS A 87 0.95 0.79 25.23
C CYS A 87 2.17 0.86 24.30
N ILE A 88 2.94 -0.22 24.25
CA ILE A 88 3.98 -0.43 23.23
C ILE A 88 3.31 -1.16 22.06
N TYR A 89 2.91 -0.42 21.03
CA TYR A 89 2.06 -0.94 19.94
C TYR A 89 2.89 -1.45 18.75
N PHE A 90 3.37 -2.70 18.83
CA PHE A 90 4.08 -3.37 17.73
C PHE A 90 3.16 -4.29 16.90
N SER A 91 1.99 -3.78 16.51
CA SER A 91 1.04 -4.49 15.62
C SER A 91 0.48 -3.64 14.48
N GLY A 92 1.11 -2.48 14.22
CA GLY A 92 0.73 -1.54 13.15
C GLY A 92 0.79 -2.13 11.73
N ASN A 93 1.55 -3.21 11.54
CA ASN A 93 1.61 -3.99 10.30
C ASN A 93 0.35 -4.83 10.01
N SER A 94 -0.48 -5.07 11.03
CA SER A 94 -1.76 -5.79 10.92
C SER A 94 -2.94 -4.83 10.97
N LEU A 95 -2.92 -3.91 11.95
CA LEU A 95 -3.90 -2.83 12.07
C LEU A 95 -3.16 -1.56 12.51
N GLY A 96 -3.12 -0.55 11.63
CA GLY A 96 -2.53 0.75 11.95
C GLY A 96 -3.31 1.47 13.07
N LEU A 97 -2.60 2.27 13.87
CA LEU A 97 -3.25 3.17 14.83
C LEU A 97 -4.12 4.21 14.09
N GLN A 98 -5.22 4.63 14.72
CA GLN A 98 -6.16 5.57 14.12
C GLN A 98 -5.58 7.00 14.10
N PRO A 99 -5.47 7.68 12.94
CA PRO A 99 -5.18 9.11 12.89
C PRO A 99 -6.29 9.94 13.54
N LYS A 100 -5.93 11.00 14.27
CA LYS A 100 -6.88 11.86 15.00
C LYS A 100 -7.92 12.51 14.08
N ASN A 101 -7.53 12.86 12.85
CA ASN A 101 -8.41 13.50 11.86
C ASN A 101 -9.52 12.59 11.29
N VAL A 102 -9.46 11.26 11.48
CA VAL A 102 -10.47 10.31 10.96
C VAL A 102 -11.89 10.69 11.41
N LYS A 103 -12.06 11.04 12.69
CA LYS A 103 -13.37 11.38 13.26
C LYS A 103 -13.94 12.62 12.58
N LYS A 104 -13.13 13.68 12.46
CA LYS A 104 -13.50 14.95 11.82
C LYS A 104 -14.00 14.74 10.39
N TYR A 105 -13.27 13.97 9.57
CA TYR A 105 -13.66 13.75 8.17
C TYR A 105 -14.92 12.91 8.01
N LEU A 106 -15.16 11.95 8.91
CA LEU A 106 -16.44 11.24 8.96
C LEU A 106 -17.58 12.18 9.36
N GLU A 107 -17.39 13.03 10.37
CA GLU A 107 -18.40 14.02 10.80
C GLU A 107 -18.74 15.02 9.69
N GLU A 108 -17.75 15.54 8.95
CA GLU A 108 -17.96 16.42 7.79
C GLU A 108 -18.87 15.78 6.71
N GLU A 109 -18.62 14.52 6.35
CA GLU A 109 -19.39 13.84 5.30
C GLU A 109 -20.76 13.34 5.79
N LEU A 110 -20.88 12.94 7.07
CA LEU A 110 -22.16 12.62 7.71
C LEU A 110 -23.06 13.86 7.84
N GLU A 111 -22.50 15.01 8.22
CA GLU A 111 -23.22 16.28 8.23
C GLU A 111 -23.66 16.70 6.82
N LYS A 112 -22.77 16.55 5.82
CA LYS A 112 -23.12 16.82 4.43
C LYS A 112 -24.28 15.94 3.96
N TRP A 113 -24.25 14.65 4.30
CA TRP A 113 -25.33 13.72 3.98
C TRP A 113 -26.65 14.12 4.63
N ALA A 114 -26.63 14.47 5.92
CA ALA A 114 -27.82 14.93 6.64
C ALA A 114 -28.38 16.27 6.10
N LYS A 115 -27.50 17.21 5.70
CA LYS A 115 -27.89 18.57 5.28
C LYS A 115 -28.38 18.65 3.83
N ILE A 116 -27.70 17.98 2.90
CA ILE A 116 -27.93 18.16 1.45
C ILE A 116 -28.17 16.86 0.66
N ALA A 117 -28.17 15.70 1.33
CA ALA A 117 -28.50 14.40 0.77
C ALA A 117 -27.84 14.15 -0.62
N ILE A 118 -28.65 13.94 -1.66
CA ILE A 118 -28.19 13.62 -3.03
C ILE A 118 -27.23 14.68 -3.61
N HIS A 119 -27.33 15.94 -3.21
CA HIS A 119 -26.42 16.99 -3.69
C HIS A 119 -24.97 16.80 -3.19
N GLY A 120 -24.76 15.99 -2.15
CA GLY A 120 -23.43 15.58 -1.68
C GLY A 120 -22.60 14.80 -2.71
N HIS A 121 -23.22 14.26 -3.77
CA HIS A 121 -22.49 13.66 -4.90
C HIS A 121 -21.62 14.67 -5.65
N THR A 122 -22.05 15.92 -5.76
CA THR A 122 -21.38 16.96 -6.56
C THR A 122 -20.91 18.18 -5.75
N MET A 123 -21.22 18.23 -4.45
CA MET A 123 -20.93 19.36 -3.56
C MET A 123 -20.08 18.98 -2.33
N GLY A 124 -19.54 20.01 -1.68
CA GLY A 124 -18.68 19.91 -0.49
C GLY A 124 -17.22 19.59 -0.82
N ALA A 125 -16.40 19.40 0.22
CA ALA A 125 -14.96 19.16 0.07
C ALA A 125 -14.64 17.83 -0.64
N ARG A 126 -15.48 16.80 -0.48
CA ARG A 126 -15.31 15.46 -1.10
C ARG A 126 -16.57 15.08 -1.88
N PRO A 127 -16.82 15.62 -3.09
CA PRO A 127 -18.00 15.26 -3.88
C PRO A 127 -18.03 13.75 -4.16
N TRP A 128 -19.06 13.04 -3.71
CA TRP A 128 -19.03 11.56 -3.67
C TRP A 128 -18.99 10.88 -5.03
N ALA A 129 -19.25 11.60 -6.14
CA ALA A 129 -19.16 11.06 -7.48
C ALA A 129 -17.71 10.91 -8.00
N TRP A 130 -16.73 11.53 -7.34
CA TRP A 130 -15.29 11.47 -7.66
C TRP A 130 -14.42 11.66 -6.42
N ALA A 131 -14.89 11.24 -5.24
CA ALA A 131 -14.21 11.50 -3.97
C ALA A 131 -12.84 10.80 -3.90
N GLU A 132 -12.68 9.68 -4.59
CA GLU A 132 -11.40 8.98 -4.69
C GLU A 132 -10.35 9.76 -5.51
N ASN A 133 -10.76 10.52 -6.52
CA ASN A 133 -9.86 11.33 -7.36
C ASN A 133 -9.14 12.43 -6.57
N ASN A 134 -9.72 12.86 -5.44
CA ASN A 134 -9.10 13.86 -4.56
C ASN A 134 -7.91 13.31 -3.77
N ILE A 135 -7.75 11.98 -3.68
CA ILE A 135 -6.71 11.32 -2.87
C ILE A 135 -5.84 10.31 -3.64
N GLU A 136 -6.15 10.07 -4.93
CA GLU A 136 -5.32 9.28 -5.85
C GLU A 136 -3.88 9.81 -5.94
N GLU A 137 -3.66 11.13 -6.00
CA GLU A 137 -2.30 11.71 -6.06
C GLU A 137 -1.50 11.40 -4.79
N LEU A 138 -2.15 11.42 -3.62
CA LEU A 138 -1.51 11.10 -2.35
C LEU A 138 -1.04 9.65 -2.33
N MET A 139 -1.89 8.71 -2.78
CA MET A 139 -1.52 7.29 -2.89
C MET A 139 -0.44 7.07 -3.97
N ALA A 140 -0.53 7.76 -5.11
CA ALA A 140 0.43 7.64 -6.20
C ALA A 140 1.86 7.95 -5.74
N LYS A 141 2.05 8.99 -4.91
CA LYS A 141 3.36 9.29 -4.29
C LYS A 141 3.83 8.19 -3.33
N VAL A 142 2.94 7.60 -2.54
CA VAL A 142 3.28 6.47 -1.64
C VAL A 142 3.73 5.22 -2.42
N VAL A 143 3.18 4.97 -3.62
CA VAL A 143 3.54 3.81 -4.45
C VAL A 143 4.48 4.15 -5.62
N GLY A 144 5.05 5.36 -5.67
CA GLY A 144 5.99 5.83 -6.70
C GLY A 144 5.39 6.07 -8.11
N ALA A 145 4.08 5.88 -8.28
CA ALA A 145 3.39 5.84 -9.57
C ALA A 145 2.91 7.22 -10.06
N LYS A 146 2.46 7.28 -11.32
CA LYS A 146 1.61 8.40 -11.80
C LYS A 146 0.17 8.23 -11.28
N THR A 147 -0.53 9.35 -11.11
CA THR A 147 -1.93 9.36 -10.64
C THR A 147 -2.85 8.51 -11.52
N GLU A 148 -2.71 8.57 -12.86
CA GLU A 148 -3.54 7.76 -13.78
C GLU A 148 -3.21 6.26 -13.80
N GLU A 149 -2.13 5.84 -13.14
CA GLU A 149 -1.76 4.43 -12.98
C GLU A 149 -2.35 3.82 -11.70
N VAL A 150 -2.99 4.62 -10.82
CA VAL A 150 -3.55 4.20 -9.53
C VAL A 150 -5.08 4.35 -9.49
N ALA A 151 -5.77 3.34 -8.94
CA ALA A 151 -7.20 3.45 -8.59
C ALA A 151 -7.45 2.91 -7.18
N LEU A 152 -8.03 3.75 -6.33
CA LEU A 152 -8.49 3.39 -5.00
C LEU A 152 -9.91 2.81 -5.10
N MET A 153 -10.05 1.49 -4.98
CA MET A 153 -11.34 0.82 -5.12
C MET A 153 -11.43 -0.54 -4.42
N ASN A 154 -12.63 -0.91 -3.97
CA ASN A 154 -12.95 -2.23 -3.41
C ASN A 154 -12.02 -2.65 -2.22
N GLY A 155 -11.82 -3.96 -2.05
CA GLY A 155 -10.84 -4.56 -1.12
C GLY A 155 -9.72 -5.30 -1.87
N LEU A 156 -8.64 -5.65 -1.18
CA LEU A 156 -7.39 -6.16 -1.78
C LEU A 156 -7.61 -7.35 -2.71
N THR A 157 -8.18 -8.43 -2.18
CA THR A 157 -8.45 -9.67 -2.94
C THR A 157 -9.42 -9.46 -4.09
N VAL A 158 -10.36 -8.51 -3.97
CA VAL A 158 -11.28 -8.16 -5.06
C VAL A 158 -10.50 -7.55 -6.22
N ASN A 159 -9.60 -6.61 -5.95
CA ASN A 159 -8.77 -6.01 -7.00
C ASN A 159 -7.78 -7.00 -7.59
N LEU A 160 -7.19 -7.88 -6.77
CA LEU A 160 -6.36 -8.98 -7.26
C LEU A 160 -7.14 -9.85 -8.26
N HIS A 161 -8.40 -10.17 -7.98
CA HIS A 161 -9.27 -10.85 -8.93
C HIS A 161 -9.55 -10.04 -10.21
N LEU A 162 -9.86 -8.75 -10.13
CA LEU A 162 -10.10 -7.91 -11.31
C LEU A 162 -8.88 -7.82 -12.23
N LEU A 163 -7.69 -7.71 -11.63
CA LEU A 163 -6.40 -7.73 -12.32
C LEU A 163 -6.15 -9.13 -12.93
N LEU A 164 -6.19 -10.20 -12.14
CA LEU A 164 -5.96 -11.56 -12.62
C LEU A 164 -6.92 -11.94 -13.74
N LEU A 165 -8.20 -11.58 -13.68
CA LEU A 165 -9.14 -11.85 -14.78
C LEU A 165 -8.65 -11.30 -16.14
N SER A 166 -7.96 -10.17 -16.11
CA SER A 166 -7.54 -9.39 -17.29
C SER A 166 -6.10 -9.67 -17.73
N PHE A 167 -5.21 -10.02 -16.79
CA PHE A 167 -3.80 -10.36 -17.03
C PHE A 167 -3.57 -11.87 -17.19
N TYR A 168 -4.25 -12.72 -16.40
CA TYR A 168 -4.14 -14.18 -16.49
C TYR A 168 -4.98 -14.73 -17.66
N LYS A 169 -4.31 -14.81 -18.81
CA LYS A 169 -4.80 -15.35 -20.09
C LYS A 169 -4.00 -16.62 -20.43
N PRO A 170 -4.25 -17.75 -19.76
CA PRO A 170 -3.48 -18.97 -19.98
C PRO A 170 -3.70 -19.54 -21.39
N THR A 171 -2.66 -20.18 -21.92
CA THR A 171 -2.68 -21.04 -23.11
C THR A 171 -2.27 -22.47 -22.73
N GLU A 172 -2.41 -23.42 -23.64
CA GLU A 172 -2.00 -24.82 -23.44
C GLU A 172 -0.54 -24.96 -22.93
N THR A 173 0.38 -24.14 -23.44
CA THR A 173 1.80 -24.18 -23.06
C THR A 173 2.17 -23.18 -21.97
N ARG A 174 1.40 -22.10 -21.79
CA ARG A 174 1.67 -21.00 -20.86
C ARG A 174 0.49 -20.76 -19.94
N HIS A 175 0.44 -21.48 -18.82
CA HIS A 175 -0.72 -21.48 -17.92
C HIS A 175 -0.38 -21.34 -16.43
N LYS A 176 0.89 -21.38 -16.02
CA LYS A 176 1.25 -21.33 -14.60
C LYS A 176 1.17 -19.92 -14.01
N ILE A 177 0.78 -19.83 -12.74
CA ILE A 177 1.00 -18.64 -11.90
C ILE A 177 2.10 -19.00 -10.91
N LEU A 178 3.18 -18.21 -10.90
CA LEU A 178 4.32 -18.36 -9.98
C LEU A 178 4.11 -17.47 -8.75
N LEU A 179 4.19 -18.05 -7.55
CA LEU A 179 4.06 -17.34 -6.26
C LEU A 179 4.86 -18.03 -5.14
N GLU A 180 5.04 -17.34 -4.01
CA GLU A 180 5.66 -17.94 -2.82
C GLU A 180 4.76 -19.01 -2.16
N ASN A 181 5.37 -20.09 -1.67
CA ASN A 181 4.68 -21.03 -0.80
C ASN A 181 4.39 -20.37 0.55
N LYS A 182 3.24 -20.71 1.16
CA LYS A 182 2.68 -19.99 2.31
C LYS A 182 2.53 -18.48 2.06
N ALA A 183 2.21 -18.07 0.83
CA ALA A 183 1.61 -16.76 0.56
C ALA A 183 0.40 -16.51 1.48
N PHE A 184 0.01 -15.26 1.65
CA PHE A 184 -1.15 -14.93 2.48
C PHE A 184 -2.40 -15.70 2.00
N PRO A 185 -3.23 -16.27 2.89
CA PRO A 185 -4.26 -17.23 2.47
C PRO A 185 -5.25 -16.69 1.43
N SER A 186 -5.57 -15.40 1.48
CA SER A 186 -6.50 -14.80 0.52
C SER A 186 -5.94 -14.77 -0.91
N ASP A 187 -4.66 -14.44 -1.07
CA ASP A 187 -3.93 -14.44 -2.33
C ASP A 187 -3.76 -15.86 -2.90
N HIS A 188 -3.50 -16.84 -2.01
CA HIS A 188 -3.48 -18.26 -2.38
C HIS A 188 -4.82 -18.71 -2.95
N TYR A 189 -5.93 -18.45 -2.25
CA TYR A 189 -7.28 -18.77 -2.74
C TYR A 189 -7.66 -17.97 -3.99
N ALA A 190 -7.16 -16.74 -4.13
CA ALA A 190 -7.40 -15.93 -5.32
C ALA A 190 -6.75 -16.55 -6.58
N VAL A 191 -5.50 -17.01 -6.47
CA VAL A 191 -4.81 -17.73 -7.54
C VAL A 191 -5.44 -19.08 -7.83
N GLU A 192 -5.71 -19.88 -6.79
CA GLU A 192 -6.32 -21.21 -6.92
C GLU A 192 -7.68 -21.15 -7.65
N SER A 193 -8.52 -20.18 -7.28
CA SER A 193 -9.84 -19.99 -7.91
C SER A 193 -9.75 -19.38 -9.32
N GLN A 194 -8.77 -18.51 -9.62
CA GLN A 194 -8.55 -18.00 -10.98
C GLN A 194 -8.07 -19.09 -11.93
N ILE A 195 -7.22 -20.02 -11.46
CA ILE A 195 -6.81 -21.21 -12.22
C ILE A 195 -8.03 -22.11 -12.50
N ARG A 196 -8.82 -22.44 -11.47
CA ARG A 196 -10.05 -23.25 -11.62
C ARG A 196 -11.07 -22.59 -12.56
N LEU A 197 -11.21 -21.26 -12.51
CA LEU A 197 -12.08 -20.48 -13.40
C LEU A 197 -11.67 -20.56 -14.89
N ARG A 198 -10.44 -20.98 -15.18
CA ARG A 198 -9.95 -21.25 -16.55
C ARG A 198 -10.03 -22.74 -16.93
N GLY A 199 -10.60 -23.59 -16.08
CA GLY A 199 -10.74 -25.04 -16.32
C GLY A 199 -9.45 -25.84 -16.09
N LEU A 200 -8.47 -25.26 -15.39
CA LEU A 200 -7.16 -25.86 -15.14
C LEU A 200 -7.07 -26.44 -13.71
N ASP A 201 -6.22 -27.45 -13.49
CA ASP A 201 -5.90 -27.95 -12.15
C ASP A 201 -4.83 -27.05 -11.49
N PRO A 202 -5.07 -26.52 -10.27
CA PRO A 202 -4.05 -25.85 -9.46
C PRO A 202 -2.76 -26.67 -9.26
N LYS A 203 -2.82 -28.01 -9.20
CA LYS A 203 -1.61 -28.84 -9.05
C LYS A 203 -0.59 -28.64 -10.17
N ASP A 204 -1.06 -28.42 -11.39
CA ASP A 204 -0.21 -28.26 -12.58
C ASP A 204 0.07 -26.79 -12.90
N SER A 205 -0.81 -25.89 -12.44
CA SER A 205 -0.81 -24.46 -12.81
C SER A 205 -0.43 -23.50 -11.68
N MET A 206 -0.29 -23.97 -10.44
CA MET A 206 0.09 -23.14 -9.28
C MET A 206 1.52 -23.47 -8.87
N LEU A 207 2.49 -22.69 -9.38
CA LEU A 207 3.90 -22.93 -9.16
C LEU A 207 4.37 -22.25 -7.86
N LEU A 208 4.45 -23.03 -6.78
CA LEU A 208 4.78 -22.56 -5.44
C LEU A 208 6.29 -22.67 -5.15
N LEU A 209 6.94 -21.56 -4.77
CA LEU A 209 8.34 -21.56 -4.33
C LEU A 209 8.49 -21.69 -2.82
N SER A 210 9.21 -22.71 -2.38
CA SER A 210 9.55 -22.93 -0.97
C SER A 210 11.01 -22.58 -0.70
N PRO A 211 11.34 -22.02 0.48
CA PRO A 211 12.72 -21.96 0.98
C PRO A 211 13.42 -23.33 0.93
N LYS A 212 14.76 -23.30 0.89
CA LYS A 212 15.58 -24.51 1.01
C LYS A 212 15.43 -25.13 2.41
N PRO A 213 15.66 -26.45 2.58
CA PRO A 213 15.58 -27.09 3.89
C PRO A 213 16.50 -26.40 4.91
N GLY A 214 15.91 -25.91 6.01
CA GLY A 214 16.63 -25.15 7.05
C GLY A 214 16.65 -23.63 6.86
N GLU A 215 15.99 -23.11 5.81
CA GLU A 215 15.79 -21.68 5.57
C GLU A 215 14.30 -21.32 5.72
N ASP A 216 13.99 -20.14 6.26
CA ASP A 216 12.61 -19.62 6.37
C ASP A 216 12.24 -18.64 5.24
N THR A 217 13.24 -18.12 4.52
CA THR A 217 13.11 -17.09 3.48
C THR A 217 13.58 -17.60 2.12
N LEU A 218 13.09 -16.98 1.04
CA LEU A 218 13.47 -17.32 -0.33
C LEU A 218 14.67 -16.46 -0.76
N LYS A 219 15.76 -17.06 -1.22
CA LYS A 219 16.83 -16.28 -1.87
C LYS A 219 16.35 -15.76 -3.22
N THR A 220 16.61 -14.48 -3.51
CA THR A 220 16.25 -13.86 -4.79
C THR A 220 16.79 -14.70 -5.96
N GLU A 221 18.01 -15.19 -5.85
CA GLU A 221 18.69 -16.02 -6.85
C GLU A 221 17.90 -17.30 -7.19
N ASP A 222 17.26 -17.94 -6.19
CA ASP A 222 16.44 -19.14 -6.40
C ASP A 222 15.13 -18.82 -7.13
N ILE A 223 14.55 -17.64 -6.87
CA ILE A 223 13.37 -17.13 -7.59
C ILE A 223 13.73 -16.86 -9.06
N LEU A 224 14.86 -16.17 -9.30
CA LEU A 224 15.34 -15.85 -10.65
C LEU A 224 15.69 -17.11 -11.44
N GLU A 225 16.29 -18.12 -10.81
CA GLU A 225 16.61 -19.40 -11.43
C GLU A 225 15.34 -20.13 -11.91
N VAL A 226 14.25 -20.10 -11.14
CA VAL A 226 12.97 -20.69 -11.56
C VAL A 226 12.32 -19.90 -12.69
N ILE A 227 12.35 -18.56 -12.65
CA ILE A 227 11.84 -17.72 -13.75
C ILE A 227 12.61 -18.00 -15.04
N GLU A 228 13.93 -18.19 -14.97
CA GLU A 228 14.74 -18.52 -16.16
C GLU A 228 14.42 -19.91 -16.71
N LYS A 229 14.35 -20.93 -15.83
CA LYS A 229 14.13 -22.34 -16.22
C LYS A 229 12.70 -22.67 -16.65
N GLN A 230 11.69 -22.14 -15.96
CA GLN A 230 10.28 -22.47 -16.17
C GLN A 230 9.48 -21.35 -16.84
N GLY A 231 10.13 -20.21 -17.11
CA GLY A 231 9.54 -19.00 -17.67
C GLY A 231 8.48 -19.31 -18.72
N ASP A 232 8.82 -20.09 -19.75
CA ASP A 232 7.94 -20.28 -20.90
C ASP A 232 6.60 -20.97 -20.63
N SER A 233 6.43 -21.54 -19.44
CA SER A 233 5.15 -22.08 -18.94
C SER A 233 4.38 -21.14 -18.01
N ILE A 234 4.99 -20.04 -17.54
CA ILE A 234 4.43 -19.08 -16.59
C ILE A 234 3.70 -17.96 -17.34
N ALA A 235 2.41 -17.78 -17.03
CA ALA A 235 1.59 -16.68 -17.55
C ALA A 235 1.70 -15.42 -16.69
N VAL A 236 1.77 -15.58 -15.35
CA VAL A 236 1.82 -14.48 -14.38
C VAL A 236 2.82 -14.82 -13.28
N VAL A 237 3.63 -13.84 -12.88
CA VAL A 237 4.43 -13.88 -11.64
C VAL A 237 3.70 -12.99 -10.63
N MET A 238 3.30 -13.56 -9.49
CA MET A 238 2.56 -12.88 -8.44
C MET A 238 3.23 -13.17 -7.11
N PHE A 239 3.91 -12.18 -6.55
CA PHE A 239 4.54 -12.25 -5.22
C PHE A 239 3.96 -11.17 -4.32
N SER A 240 3.98 -11.40 -3.01
CA SER A 240 3.89 -10.30 -2.05
C SER A 240 5.11 -9.37 -2.18
N GLY A 241 4.97 -8.08 -1.87
CA GLY A 241 6.12 -7.18 -1.78
C GLY A 241 6.94 -7.44 -0.52
N VAL A 242 6.23 -7.60 0.62
CA VAL A 242 6.78 -8.09 1.88
C VAL A 242 5.96 -9.29 2.33
N GLN A 243 6.63 -10.40 2.67
CA GLN A 243 5.98 -11.62 3.12
C GLN A 243 5.42 -11.42 4.55
N TYR A 244 4.12 -11.66 4.73
CA TYR A 244 3.37 -11.26 5.92
C TYR A 244 3.82 -11.89 7.26
N TYR A 245 4.49 -13.04 7.21
CA TYR A 245 4.91 -13.84 8.37
C TYR A 245 6.41 -13.74 8.63
N THR A 246 7.25 -13.84 7.60
CA THR A 246 8.70 -13.79 7.74
C THR A 246 9.25 -12.37 7.77
N GLY A 247 8.46 -11.37 7.36
CA GLY A 247 8.91 -9.99 7.19
C GLY A 247 9.86 -9.79 6.02
N GLN A 248 10.05 -10.80 5.17
CA GLN A 248 10.96 -10.72 4.02
C GLN A 248 10.46 -9.70 3.00
N LEU A 249 11.23 -8.64 2.78
CA LEU A 249 11.11 -7.78 1.59
C LEU A 249 11.69 -8.53 0.37
N PHE A 250 10.89 -8.69 -0.68
CA PHE A 250 11.36 -9.26 -1.94
C PHE A 250 12.00 -8.19 -2.84
N ASP A 251 12.98 -8.59 -3.64
CA ASP A 251 13.57 -7.73 -4.66
C ASP A 251 12.62 -7.60 -5.87
N MET A 252 11.60 -6.75 -5.69
CA MET A 252 10.54 -6.53 -6.68
C MET A 252 11.11 -6.08 -8.03
N ALA A 253 12.22 -5.32 -8.04
CA ALA A 253 12.86 -4.86 -9.26
C ALA A 253 13.50 -6.02 -10.04
N ARG A 254 14.39 -6.82 -9.44
CA ARG A 254 15.03 -7.96 -10.12
C ARG A 254 14.02 -9.05 -10.51
N ILE A 255 13.03 -9.32 -9.67
CA ILE A 255 11.95 -10.29 -9.97
C ILE A 255 11.09 -9.78 -11.13
N THR A 256 10.74 -8.49 -11.14
CA THR A 256 9.99 -7.88 -12.25
C THR A 256 10.82 -7.85 -13.53
N GLU A 257 12.12 -7.56 -13.47
CA GLU A 257 13.00 -7.57 -14.65
C GLU A 257 13.17 -8.99 -15.23
N ALA A 258 13.45 -10.00 -14.41
CA ALA A 258 13.53 -11.38 -14.88
C ALA A 258 12.18 -11.88 -15.40
N GLY A 259 11.10 -11.53 -14.72
CA GLY A 259 9.73 -11.74 -15.19
C GLY A 259 9.52 -11.07 -16.54
N GLN A 260 9.90 -9.81 -16.73
CA GLN A 260 9.63 -9.01 -17.94
C GLN A 260 10.59 -9.28 -19.11
N ARG A 261 11.82 -9.76 -18.87
CA ARG A 261 12.69 -10.31 -19.92
C ARG A 261 12.06 -11.49 -20.64
N LYS A 262 11.03 -12.08 -20.02
CA LYS A 262 10.17 -13.10 -20.61
C LYS A 262 8.70 -12.59 -20.83
N TYR A 263 8.17 -11.69 -20.00
CA TYR A 263 6.74 -11.30 -19.85
C TYR A 263 6.44 -9.79 -19.67
N ILE A 264 5.25 -9.50 -19.14
CA ILE A 264 4.66 -8.20 -18.91
C ILE A 264 3.76 -8.32 -17.65
N ASN A 265 4.07 -7.68 -16.51
CA ASN A 265 3.30 -7.76 -15.24
C ASN A 265 3.41 -6.45 -14.39
N SER A 266 2.50 -6.23 -13.41
CA SER A 266 2.40 -5.04 -12.52
C SER A 266 1.64 -5.28 -11.18
N GLY A 267 1.87 -4.44 -10.14
CA GLY A 267 1.12 -4.32 -8.85
C GLY A 267 1.66 -3.12 -8.01
N ALA A 268 1.16 -2.64 -6.86
CA ALA A 268 0.04 -2.96 -5.92
C ALA A 268 -0.30 -1.67 -5.06
N GLY A 269 -1.09 -1.58 -3.96
CA GLY A 269 -1.92 -2.57 -3.24
C GLY A 269 -2.61 -2.17 -1.90
N GLY A 270 -3.22 -0.97 -1.69
CA GLY A 270 -3.80 -0.58 -0.35
C GLY A 270 -5.05 0.34 -0.37
N LEU A 271 -6.09 0.05 0.46
CA LEU A 271 -7.53 0.41 0.29
C LEU A 271 -7.98 0.34 -1.17
N ALA A 272 -8.16 -0.89 -1.63
CA ALA A 272 -7.17 -1.41 -2.55
C ALA A 272 -6.83 -0.45 -3.71
N GLY A 273 -5.67 0.18 -3.61
CA GLY A 273 -4.95 0.72 -4.74
C GLY A 273 -4.65 -0.41 -5.70
N ALA A 274 -5.36 -0.46 -6.81
CA ALA A 274 -4.88 -1.17 -7.98
C ALA A 274 -3.87 -0.27 -8.69
N PHE A 275 -2.71 -0.82 -9.05
CA PHE A 275 -1.75 -0.18 -9.93
C PHE A 275 -1.73 -0.90 -11.27
N ILE A 276 -1.82 -0.14 -12.38
CA ILE A 276 -1.54 -0.64 -13.72
C ILE A 276 -0.67 0.39 -14.44
N HIS A 277 0.58 0.00 -14.69
CA HIS A 277 1.55 0.82 -15.42
C HIS A 277 1.00 1.26 -16.80
N GLU A 278 1.21 2.53 -17.16
CA GLU A 278 0.69 3.22 -18.33
C GLU A 278 0.96 2.50 -19.67
N LYS A 279 2.02 1.69 -19.74
CA LYS A 279 2.31 0.84 -20.92
C LYS A 279 1.18 -0.18 -21.22
N HIS A 280 0.27 -0.41 -20.26
CA HIS A 280 -0.93 -1.25 -20.42
C HIS A 280 -2.23 -0.48 -20.64
N LYS A 281 -2.20 0.86 -20.54
CA LYS A 281 -3.34 1.78 -20.58
C LYS A 281 -4.33 1.54 -21.72
N HIS A 282 -3.81 1.13 -22.88
CA HIS A 282 -4.60 0.86 -24.09
C HIS A 282 -4.66 -0.62 -24.49
N THR A 283 -3.78 -1.48 -23.98
CA THR A 283 -3.61 -2.89 -24.41
C THR A 283 -4.24 -3.91 -23.47
N ILE A 284 -4.28 -3.64 -22.16
CA ILE A 284 -5.00 -4.46 -21.19
C ILE A 284 -6.34 -3.78 -20.89
N LYS A 285 -7.42 -4.57 -20.92
CA LYS A 285 -8.80 -4.13 -20.71
C LYS A 285 -9.44 -4.96 -19.60
N PRO A 286 -10.31 -4.36 -18.77
CA PRO A 286 -10.98 -5.07 -17.69
C PRO A 286 -11.94 -6.13 -18.24
N THR A 287 -11.90 -7.33 -17.67
CA THR A 287 -12.85 -8.41 -18.00
C THR A 287 -14.25 -8.13 -17.46
N LEU A 288 -14.34 -7.55 -16.25
CA LEU A 288 -15.60 -7.11 -15.65
C LEU A 288 -15.67 -5.58 -15.79
N MET A 289 -16.76 -5.09 -16.36
CA MET A 289 -17.01 -3.67 -16.53
C MET A 289 -18.17 -3.22 -15.64
N GLY A 290 -18.11 -1.99 -15.16
CA GLY A 290 -19.23 -1.31 -14.51
C GLY A 290 -19.21 0.18 -14.83
N TRP A 291 -20.30 0.87 -14.50
CA TRP A 291 -20.50 2.26 -14.92
C TRP A 291 -19.46 3.26 -14.38
N TRP A 292 -18.74 2.92 -13.30
CA TRP A 292 -17.67 3.78 -12.79
C TRP A 292 -16.38 3.72 -13.62
N GLY A 293 -16.24 2.71 -14.49
CA GLY A 293 -15.19 2.61 -15.50
C GLY A 293 -15.47 3.46 -16.75
N HIS A 294 -16.68 3.99 -16.91
CA HIS A 294 -17.07 4.89 -18.00
C HIS A 294 -16.56 6.33 -17.75
N ASP A 295 -16.20 7.06 -18.81
CA ASP A 295 -15.69 8.45 -18.77
C ASP A 295 -16.59 9.40 -17.98
N LEU A 296 -16.02 10.10 -17.00
CA LEU A 296 -16.79 10.94 -16.08
C LEU A 296 -17.64 12.03 -16.78
N LYS A 297 -17.24 12.50 -17.97
CA LYS A 297 -17.94 13.56 -18.73
C LYS A 297 -19.27 13.07 -19.33
N SER A 298 -19.36 11.79 -19.67
CA SER A 298 -20.52 11.18 -20.33
C SER A 298 -21.24 10.14 -19.46
N ARG A 299 -20.66 9.70 -18.34
CA ARG A 299 -21.21 8.68 -17.41
C ARG A 299 -22.67 8.91 -17.04
N PHE A 300 -23.05 10.14 -16.73
CA PHE A 300 -24.40 10.51 -16.32
C PHE A 300 -25.39 10.73 -17.48
N GLN A 301 -24.95 10.59 -18.74
CA GLN A 301 -25.84 10.58 -19.91
C GLN A 301 -26.57 9.23 -20.06
N MET A 302 -26.06 8.16 -19.43
CA MET A 302 -26.70 6.84 -19.35
C MET A 302 -27.12 6.24 -20.72
N THR A 303 -26.32 6.48 -21.76
CA THR A 303 -26.58 6.01 -23.13
C THR A 303 -26.45 4.50 -23.31
N ASN A 304 -25.94 3.78 -22.30
CA ASN A 304 -25.53 2.37 -22.35
C ASN A 304 -24.48 2.03 -23.42
N VAL A 305 -23.82 3.04 -24.00
CA VAL A 305 -22.64 2.89 -24.87
C VAL A 305 -21.40 3.15 -24.04
N MET A 306 -20.56 2.13 -23.79
CA MET A 306 -19.41 2.25 -22.89
C MET A 306 -18.27 3.07 -23.50
N GLU A 307 -18.01 4.25 -22.93
CA GLU A 307 -16.81 5.05 -23.17
C GLU A 307 -15.80 4.72 -22.07
N LEU A 308 -15.11 3.58 -22.24
CA LEU A 308 -14.24 3.04 -21.20
C LEU A 308 -13.03 3.93 -20.93
N GLN A 309 -12.84 4.32 -19.66
CA GLN A 309 -11.64 5.03 -19.21
C GLN A 309 -10.37 4.21 -19.47
N PRO A 310 -9.28 4.84 -19.92
CA PRO A 310 -8.02 4.17 -20.17
C PRO A 310 -7.31 3.79 -18.87
N GLY A 311 -6.52 2.71 -18.87
CA GLY A 311 -5.74 2.27 -17.71
C GLY A 311 -6.60 1.75 -16.55
N VAL A 312 -6.08 1.86 -15.33
CA VAL A 312 -6.69 1.25 -14.14
C VAL A 312 -8.05 1.84 -13.77
N SER A 313 -8.32 3.11 -14.11
CA SER A 313 -9.63 3.72 -13.87
C SER A 313 -10.77 3.02 -14.61
N GLY A 314 -10.48 2.36 -15.74
CA GLY A 314 -11.45 1.51 -16.44
C GLY A 314 -11.88 0.26 -15.66
N PHE A 315 -11.08 -0.19 -14.69
CA PHE A 315 -11.37 -1.38 -13.86
C PHE A 315 -12.34 -1.08 -12.70
N ARG A 316 -12.74 0.18 -12.48
CA ARG A 316 -13.72 0.54 -11.45
C ARG A 316 -15.11 0.05 -11.86
N LEU A 317 -15.72 -0.80 -11.03
CA LEU A 317 -17.06 -1.31 -11.29
C LEU A 317 -18.14 -0.33 -10.81
N SER A 318 -18.06 0.06 -9.54
CA SER A 318 -19.11 0.75 -8.80
C SER A 318 -18.67 2.10 -8.26
N ASN A 319 -19.63 2.91 -7.81
CA ASN A 319 -19.33 4.12 -7.06
C ASN A 319 -18.60 3.79 -5.75
N GLN A 320 -17.68 4.65 -5.35
CA GLN A 320 -16.88 4.40 -4.15
C GLN A 320 -17.69 4.70 -2.87
N PRO A 321 -17.47 3.93 -1.78
CA PRO A 321 -18.08 4.19 -0.49
C PRO A 321 -17.40 5.41 0.16
N PHE A 322 -18.02 6.59 0.03
CA PHE A 322 -17.45 7.88 0.46
C PHE A 322 -16.96 7.92 1.92
N LEU A 323 -17.60 7.17 2.83
CA LEU A 323 -17.15 7.06 4.23
C LEU A 323 -15.80 6.35 4.39
N LEU A 324 -15.38 5.48 3.45
CA LEU A 324 -14.05 4.85 3.47
C LEU A 324 -12.94 5.73 2.88
N VAL A 325 -13.31 6.74 2.07
CA VAL A 325 -12.37 7.77 1.60
C VAL A 325 -11.87 8.61 2.78
N CYS A 326 -12.73 8.88 3.77
CA CYS A 326 -12.43 9.71 4.93
C CYS A 326 -11.24 9.22 5.78
N PRO A 327 -11.21 7.98 6.30
CA PRO A 327 -10.07 7.48 7.08
C PRO A 327 -8.80 7.31 6.24
N LEU A 328 -8.93 6.97 4.95
CA LEU A 328 -7.78 6.88 4.06
C LEU A 328 -7.15 8.25 3.82
N GLN A 329 -7.95 9.27 3.54
CA GLN A 329 -7.48 10.64 3.36
C GLN A 329 -6.71 11.12 4.61
N ALA A 330 -7.30 10.95 5.80
CA ALA A 330 -6.67 11.32 7.06
C ALA A 330 -5.33 10.61 7.33
N SER A 331 -5.12 9.41 6.76
CA SER A 331 -3.84 8.71 6.80
C SER A 331 -2.88 9.25 5.74
N LEU A 332 -3.30 9.31 4.47
CA LEU A 332 -2.46 9.70 3.33
C LEU A 332 -1.95 11.15 3.44
N GLU A 333 -2.71 12.06 4.04
CA GLU A 333 -2.26 13.42 4.30
C GLU A 333 -1.06 13.47 5.27
N LEU A 334 -0.99 12.57 6.25
CA LEU A 334 0.19 12.45 7.12
C LEU A 334 1.41 11.94 6.34
N TYR A 335 1.24 10.96 5.44
CA TYR A 335 2.33 10.52 4.56
C TYR A 335 2.82 11.64 3.62
N TYR A 336 1.90 12.45 3.13
CA TYR A 336 2.17 13.52 2.17
C TYR A 336 2.82 14.76 2.79
N VAL A 337 2.24 15.30 3.86
CA VAL A 337 2.66 16.59 4.47
C VAL A 337 4.09 16.51 5.00
N TYR A 338 4.51 15.33 5.44
CA TYR A 338 5.79 15.11 6.10
C TYR A 338 6.81 14.34 5.25
N ASP A 339 6.51 14.12 3.96
CA ASP A 339 7.31 13.34 3.01
C ASP A 339 7.95 12.10 3.66
N ILE A 340 7.07 11.26 4.23
CA ILE A 340 7.50 10.10 5.03
C ILE A 340 8.29 9.12 4.17
N CYS A 341 8.01 9.04 2.86
CA CYS A 341 8.74 8.20 1.92
C CYS A 341 10.19 8.68 1.74
N ALA A 342 10.44 9.97 1.51
CA ALA A 342 11.81 10.49 1.45
C ALA A 342 12.51 10.40 2.81
N THR A 343 11.81 10.72 3.91
CA THR A 343 12.41 10.71 5.26
C THR A 343 12.82 9.30 5.71
N LEU A 344 12.05 8.27 5.36
CA LEU A 344 12.40 6.87 5.62
C LEU A 344 13.38 6.26 4.60
N LYS A 345 13.87 7.05 3.62
CA LYS A 345 14.68 6.60 2.48
C LYS A 345 14.07 5.40 1.73
N LEU A 346 12.73 5.29 1.74
CA LEU A 346 11.99 4.20 1.09
C LEU A 346 12.05 4.37 -0.42
N HIS A 347 12.98 3.65 -1.06
CA HIS A 347 13.07 3.56 -2.51
C HIS A 347 11.94 2.67 -3.04
N VAL A 348 10.83 3.29 -3.41
CA VAL A 348 9.77 2.60 -4.13
C VAL A 348 10.18 2.51 -5.60
N CYS A 349 10.67 1.34 -6.01
CA CYS A 349 11.01 1.06 -7.40
C CYS A 349 9.73 0.88 -8.22
N CYS A 350 9.57 1.67 -9.28
CA CYS A 350 8.57 1.50 -10.34
C CYS A 350 9.24 0.99 -11.63
#